data_AF-A0A534G3Z5-F1
#
_entry.id   AF-A0A534G3Z5-F1
#
_cell.length_a   1.000
_cell.length_b   1.000
_cell.length_c   1.000
_cell.angle_alpha   90.00
_cell.angle_beta   90.00
_cell.angle_gamma   90.00
#
_symmetry.space_group_name_H-M   'P 1'
#
loop_
_entity.id
_entity.type
_entity.pdbx_description
1 polymer ?
#
loop_
_entity_poly.entity_id
_entity_poly.type
_entity_poly.pdbx_seq_one_letter_code
_entity_poly.pdbx_strand_id
1 'polypeptide(L)' 'LLTIVDHGDGYLSLYGHNERLYKAAGEPVATGDTIAAAGDSGGSSRPELYFEIRKGGRPVDPRPWFKAPDP' A
#
# COMPACT_ATOMS: atom_id res chain seq x y z
N LEU A 1 -4.97 6.07 8.61
CA LEU A 1 -5.68 5.97 7.32
C LEU A 1 -5.12 4.79 6.53
N LEU A 2 -5.93 4.20 5.65
CA LEU A 2 -5.57 3.00 4.89
C LEU A 2 -5.97 3.18 3.43
N THR A 3 -5.06 2.88 2.51
CA THR A 3 -5.36 2.72 1.08
C THR A 3 -5.18 1.25 0.72
N ILE A 4 -6.13 0.68 -0.02
CA ILE A 4 -6.05 -0.68 -0.54
C ILE A 4 -6.15 -0.58 -2.06
N VAL A 5 -5.19 -1.18 -2.77
CA VAL A 5 -5.22 -1.30 -4.23
C VAL A 5 -5.51 -2.76 -4.57
N ASP A 6 -6.55 -2.98 -5.37
CA ASP A 6 -6.89 -4.26 -5.97
C ASP A 6 -6.18 -4.39 -7.32
N HIS A 7 -5.36 -5.44 -7.45
CA HIS A 7 -4.57 -5.71 -8.65
C HIS A 7 -5.23 -6.76 -9.56
N GLY A 8 -6.42 -7.24 -9.21
CA GLY A 8 -7.05 -8.39 -9.83
C GLY A 8 -6.48 -9.72 -9.31
N ASP A 9 -7.04 -10.83 -9.78
CA ASP A 9 -6.64 -12.21 -9.43
C ASP A 9 -6.56 -12.48 -7.90
N GLY A 10 -7.34 -11.72 -7.13
CA GLY A 10 -7.39 -11.81 -5.67
C GLY A 10 -6.18 -11.22 -4.95
N TYR A 11 -5.35 -10.43 -5.64
CA TYR A 11 -4.22 -9.71 -5.06
C TYR A 11 -4.62 -8.31 -4.57
N LEU A 12 -4.31 -8.03 -3.30
CA LEU A 12 -4.48 -6.71 -2.72
C LEU A 12 -3.14 -6.23 -2.18
N SER A 13 -2.82 -4.94 -2.35
CA SER A 13 -1.75 -4.29 -1.60
C SER A 13 -2.34 -3.23 -0.68
N LEU A 14 -1.88 -3.22 0.58
CA LEU A 14 -2.35 -2.33 1.63
C LEU A 14 -1.24 -1.34 1.99
N TYR A 15 -1.63 -0.08 2.16
CA TYR A 15 -0.75 1.03 2.54
C TYR A 15 -1.35 1.72 3.76
N GLY A 16 -0.76 1.46 4.92
CA GLY A 16 -1.24 1.97 6.22
C GLY A 16 -0.40 3.10 6.77
N HIS A 17 -0.84 3.65 7.90
CA HIS A 17 -0.26 4.82 8.59
C HIS A 17 -0.30 6.14 7.81
N ASN A 18 -0.99 6.19 6.66
CA ASN A 18 -1.03 7.39 5.82
C ASN A 18 -1.54 8.64 6.55
N GLU A 19 -0.92 9.80 6.32
CA GLU A 19 -1.41 11.11 6.78
C GLU A 19 -2.53 11.65 5.89
N ARG A 20 -2.51 11.30 4.60
CA ARG A 20 -3.44 11.79 3.59
C ARG A 20 -3.63 10.75 2.49
N LEU A 21 -4.85 10.68 1.96
CA LEU A 21 -5.20 9.88 0.80
C LEU A 21 -5.39 10.80 -0.42
N TYR A 22 -4.85 10.42 -1.58
CA TYR A 22 -4.95 11.21 -2.81
C TYR A 22 -5.91 10.61 -3.85
N LYS A 23 -6.39 9.39 -3.59
CA LYS A 23 -7.32 8.64 -4.46
C LYS A 23 -8.60 8.31 -3.69
N ALA A 24 -9.74 8.39 -4.38
CA ALA A 24 -11.00 7.93 -3.83
C ALA A 24 -11.21 6.42 -4.08
N ALA A 25 -12.06 5.78 -3.28
CA ALA A 25 -12.44 4.39 -3.52
C ALA A 25 -13.13 4.26 -4.89
N GLY A 26 -12.69 3.28 -5.69
CA GLY A 26 -13.18 3.04 -7.04
C GLY A 26 -12.45 3.85 -8.13
N GLU A 27 -11.55 4.77 -7.77
CA GLU A 27 -10.72 5.47 -8.75
C GLU A 27 -9.62 4.53 -9.31
N PRO A 28 -9.36 4.54 -10.63
CA PRO A 28 -8.27 3.77 -11.21
C PRO A 28 -6.90 4.27 -10.74
N VAL A 29 -5.97 3.32 -10.58
CA VAL A 29 -4.57 3.54 -10.20
C VAL A 29 -3.67 2.96 -11.28
N ALA A 30 -2.77 3.78 -11.80
CA ALA A 30 -1.72 3.36 -12.71
C ALA A 30 -0.39 3.13 -11.95
N THR A 31 0.52 2.37 -12.55
CA THR A 31 1.88 2.24 -12.02
C THR A 31 2.56 3.62 -11.99
N GLY A 32 3.08 4.01 -10.83
CA GLY A 32 3.72 5.31 -10.62
C GLY A 32 2.81 6.39 -10.04
N ASP A 33 1.49 6.13 -9.91
CA ASP A 33 0.58 7.07 -9.28
C ASP A 33 0.90 7.27 -7.79
N THR A 34 0.87 8.52 -7.34
CA THR A 34 0.87 8.85 -5.92
C THR A 34 -0.52 8.61 -5.34
N ILE A 35 -0.69 7.58 -4.52
CA ILE A 35 -1.99 7.19 -3.95
C ILE A 35 -2.24 7.72 -2.53
N ALA A 36 -1.19 7.97 -1.77
CA ALA A 36 -1.24 8.47 -0.40
C ALA A 36 0.10 9.10 0.01
N ALA A 37 0.09 9.89 1.09
CA ALA A 37 1.30 10.28 1.80
C ALA A 37 1.43 9.46 3.09
N ALA A 38 2.62 8.91 3.33
CA ALA A 38 2.93 8.19 4.55
C ALA A 38 2.95 9.15 5.75
N GLY A 39 2.57 8.65 6.92
CA GLY A 39 2.50 9.43 8.15
C GLY A 39 2.58 8.52 9.36
N ASP A 40 2.04 8.96 10.49
CA ASP A 40 2.05 8.27 11.78
C ASP A 40 0.64 7.88 12.26
N SER A 41 -0.35 7.95 11.38
CA SER A 41 -1.75 7.70 11.77
C SER A 41 -1.96 6.26 12.24
N GLY A 42 -2.97 6.02 13.10
CA GLY A 42 -3.25 4.68 13.61
C GLY A 42 -2.33 4.24 14.75
N GLY A 43 -1.71 5.19 15.45
CA GLY A 43 -0.97 4.95 16.68
C GLY A 43 0.52 4.65 16.48
N SER A 44 1.08 4.93 15.31
CA SER A 44 2.54 4.87 15.14
C SER A 44 3.20 6.05 15.84
N SER A 45 4.38 5.83 16.41
CA SER A 45 5.12 6.87 17.14
C SER A 45 5.95 7.78 16.25
N ARG A 46 6.03 7.48 14.94
CA ARG A 46 6.78 8.24 13.94
C ARG A 46 6.19 8.00 12.54
N PRO A 47 6.48 8.87 11.56
CA PRO A 47 6.10 8.59 10.17
C PRO A 47 6.74 7.30 9.65
N GLU A 48 5.92 6.36 9.19
CA GLU A 48 6.38 5.11 8.60
C GLU A 48 5.35 4.52 7.63
N LEU A 49 5.80 3.62 6.76
CA LEU A 49 4.93 2.90 5.84
C LEU A 49 4.62 1.51 6.40
N TYR A 50 3.34 1.23 6.63
CA TYR A 50 2.87 -0.16 6.69
C TYR A 50 2.54 -0.63 5.28
N PHE A 51 3.20 -1.69 4.83
CA PHE A 51 2.97 -2.32 3.53
C PHE A 51 2.68 -3.81 3.68
N GLU A 52 1.57 -4.27 3.10
CA GLU A 52 1.17 -5.68 3.11
C GLU A 52 0.66 -6.08 1.72
N ILE A 53 0.95 -7.31 1.29
CA ILE A 53 0.29 -7.93 0.13
C ILE A 53 -0.58 -9.08 0.63
N ARG A 54 -1.79 -9.18 0.11
CA ARG A 54 -2.71 -10.29 0.34
C ARG A 54 -3.01 -11.03 -0.95
N LYS A 55 -3.18 -12.35 -0.86
CA LYS A 55 -3.74 -13.20 -1.92
C LYS A 55 -4.93 -13.98 -1.38
N GLY A 56 -6.11 -13.78 -1.97
CA GLY A 56 -7.35 -14.40 -1.48
C GLY A 56 -7.62 -14.06 -0.01
N GLY A 57 -7.35 -12.82 0.38
CA GLY A 57 -7.55 -12.30 1.74
C GLY A 57 -6.47 -12.67 2.76
N ARG A 58 -5.48 -13.52 2.43
CA ARG A 58 -4.41 -13.92 3.35
C ARG A 58 -3.10 -13.16 3.08
N PRO A 59 -2.37 -12.70 4.12
CA PRO A 59 -1.06 -12.06 3.96
C PRO A 59 -0.06 -13.01 3.28
N VAL A 60 0.76 -12.46 2.40
CA VAL A 60 1.90 -13.14 1.75
C VAL A 60 3.15 -12.26 1.85
N ASP A 61 4.33 -12.88 1.79
CA ASP A 61 5.61 -12.15 1.84
C ASP A 61 5.75 -11.20 0.64
N PRO A 62 5.85 -9.86 0.84
CA PRO A 62 5.90 -8.90 -0.25
C PRO A 62 7.26 -8.81 -0.96
N ARG A 63 8.33 -9.36 -0.36
CA ARG A 63 9.70 -9.21 -0.87
C ARG A 63 9.92 -9.71 -2.31
N PRO A 64 9.24 -10.76 -2.81
CA PRO A 64 9.38 -11.20 -4.20
C PRO A 64 8.97 -10.17 -5.26
N TRP A 65 8.19 -9.14 -4.89
CA TRP A 65 7.79 -8.07 -5.81
C TRP A 65 8.68 -6.83 -5.73
N PHE A 66 9.58 -6.77 -4.76
CA PHE A 66 10.52 -5.66 -4.66
C PHE A 66 11.54 -5.76 -5.77
N LYS A 67 11.77 -4.65 -6.46
CA LYS A 67 12.91 -4.52 -7.35
C LYS A 67 14.18 -4.67 -6.51
N ALA A 68 15.20 -5.30 -7.09
CA ALA A 68 16.54 -5.22 -6.54
C ALA A 68 16.92 -3.72 -6.39
N PRO A 69 17.67 -3.35 -5.34
CA PRO A 69 18.20 -1.99 -5.26
C PRO A 69 19.02 -1.69 -6.52
N ASP A 70 18.86 -0.49 -7.05
CA ASP A 70 19.72 0.02 -8.13
C ASP A 70 21.17 0.03 -7.60
N PRO A 71 22.17 -0.45 -8.36
CA PRO A 71 23.56 -0.50 -7.91
C PRO A 71 24.17 0.88 -7.64
#